data_AF-A0A6V7UI27-F1
#
_entry.id   AF-A0A6V7UI27-F1
#
_cell.length_a   1.000
_cell.length_b   1.000
_cell.length_c   1.000
_cell.angle_alpha   90.00
_cell.angle_beta   90.00
_cell.angle_gamma   90.00
#
_symmetry.space_group_name_H-M   'P 1'
#
loop_
_entity.id
_entity.type
_entity.pdbx_description
1 polymer ?
#
loop_
_entity_poly.entity_id
_entity_poly.type
_entity_poly.pdbx_seq_one_letter_code
_entity_poly.pdbx_strand_id
1 'polypeptide(L)'
;MSTAPPTIPLGSIPQSIRSVAHYVKIANEHADRDIVVYYWCLFKAVEDAMATDSASPEAKNFLTVAMNILEQLKKANKDNEAIWLDVVAQSHIEDQAQRLFTYANSQDDSGQFNQKMMKAFYTCGYLFDVLSMFGALDENIQA
;
A
#
# COMPACT_ATOMS: atom_id res chain seq x y z
N MET A 1 -13.67 15.10 14.67
CA MET A 1 -13.00 13.89 15.19
C MET A 1 -12.81 12.97 14.00
N SER A 2 -11.63 12.93 13.40
CA SER A 2 -11.37 12.08 12.23
C SER A 2 -11.26 10.64 12.72
N THR A 3 -12.28 9.83 12.48
CA THR A 3 -12.27 8.40 12.80
C THR A 3 -11.33 7.70 11.83
N ALA A 4 -10.40 6.89 12.34
CA ALA A 4 -9.51 6.10 11.52
C ALA A 4 -10.31 5.27 10.48
N PRO A 5 -9.79 5.11 9.26
CA PRO A 5 -10.48 4.36 8.22
C PRO A 5 -10.61 2.88 8.62
N PRO A 6 -11.64 2.19 8.11
CA PRO A 6 -11.87 0.78 8.39
C PRO A 6 -10.68 -0.07 7.94
N THR A 7 -10.32 -1.09 8.71
CA THR A 7 -9.22 -2.02 8.38
C THR A 7 -9.76 -3.39 7.99
N ILE A 8 -9.03 -4.13 7.15
CA ILE A 8 -9.42 -5.48 6.73
C ILE A 8 -8.64 -6.52 7.56
N PRO A 9 -9.31 -7.38 8.35
CA PRO A 9 -8.62 -8.41 9.13
C PRO A 9 -7.83 -9.36 8.23
N LEU A 10 -6.56 -9.62 8.54
CA LEU A 10 -5.73 -10.51 7.70
C LEU A 10 -6.26 -11.96 7.65
N GLY A 11 -6.99 -12.39 8.69
CA GLY A 11 -7.62 -13.71 8.74
C GLY A 11 -8.82 -13.88 7.82
N SER A 12 -9.40 -12.79 7.30
CA SER A 12 -10.49 -12.85 6.31
C SER A 12 -9.99 -12.89 4.87
N ILE A 13 -8.67 -12.87 4.65
CA ILE A 13 -8.07 -12.95 3.32
C ILE A 13 -8.08 -14.43 2.88
N PRO A 14 -8.77 -14.78 1.76
CA PRO A 14 -8.81 -16.14 1.25
C PRO A 14 -7.44 -16.69 0.90
N GLN A 15 -7.28 -18.02 0.94
CA GLN A 15 -6.02 -18.67 0.61
C GLN A 15 -5.60 -18.45 -0.85
N SER A 16 -6.56 -18.35 -1.78
CA SER A 16 -6.28 -18.14 -3.20
C SER A 16 -5.59 -16.81 -3.49
N ILE A 17 -5.82 -15.79 -2.68
CA ILE A 17 -5.21 -14.45 -2.80
C ILE A 17 -4.28 -14.12 -1.64
N ARG A 18 -3.73 -15.12 -0.95
CA ARG A 18 -2.89 -14.91 0.24
C ARG A 18 -1.65 -14.04 -0.02
N SER A 19 -1.17 -14.00 -1.26
CA SER A 19 -0.07 -13.13 -1.70
C SER A 19 -0.32 -11.65 -1.36
N VAL A 20 -1.57 -11.18 -1.44
CA VAL A 20 -1.89 -9.76 -1.20
C VAL A 20 -1.95 -9.37 0.28
N ALA A 21 -1.85 -10.34 1.19
CA ALA A 21 -1.94 -10.10 2.63
C ALA A 21 -0.87 -9.13 3.15
N HIS A 22 0.28 -9.08 2.49
CA HIS A 22 1.37 -8.18 2.84
C HIS A 22 0.99 -6.71 2.61
N TYR A 23 0.32 -6.40 1.50
CA TYR A 23 -0.20 -5.06 1.22
C TYR A 23 -1.29 -4.66 2.18
N VAL A 24 -2.25 -5.56 2.46
CA VAL A 24 -3.33 -5.28 3.42
C VAL A 24 -2.78 -5.03 4.82
N LYS A 25 -1.75 -5.78 5.22
CA LYS A 25 -1.06 -5.56 6.50
C LYS A 25 -0.45 -4.16 6.57
N ILE A 26 0.30 -3.77 5.54
CA ILE A 26 0.93 -2.44 5.49
C ILE A 26 -0.14 -1.35 5.48
N ALA A 27 -1.20 -1.50 4.69
CA ALA A 27 -2.32 -0.56 4.67
C ALA A 27 -2.89 -0.38 6.09
N ASN A 28 -3.28 -1.47 6.75
CA ASN A 28 -3.82 -1.41 8.11
C ASN A 28 -2.87 -0.74 9.12
N GLU A 29 -1.56 -0.94 9.02
CA GLU A 29 -0.55 -0.30 9.88
C GLU A 29 -0.41 1.21 9.63
N HIS A 30 -0.88 1.72 8.48
CA HIS A 30 -0.85 3.13 8.09
C HIS A 30 -2.22 3.82 8.15
N ALA A 31 -3.29 3.09 8.50
CA ALA A 31 -4.66 3.61 8.54
C ALA A 31 -4.81 4.93 9.32
N ASP A 32 -4.12 5.03 10.46
CA ASP A 32 -4.16 6.20 11.35
C ASP A 32 -3.01 7.18 11.12
N ARG A 33 -2.03 6.85 10.27
CA ARG A 33 -0.77 7.61 10.12
C ARG A 33 -0.63 8.28 8.77
N ASP A 34 -0.96 7.54 7.72
CA ASP A 34 -0.74 7.96 6.34
C ASP A 34 -1.83 7.36 5.44
N ILE A 35 -2.84 8.18 5.19
CA ILE A 35 -4.01 7.78 4.41
C ILE A 35 -3.67 7.49 2.94
N VAL A 36 -2.59 8.09 2.43
CA VAL A 36 -2.13 7.91 1.05
C VAL A 36 -1.51 6.51 0.93
N VAL A 37 -0.59 6.17 1.84
CA VAL A 37 0.00 4.83 1.89
C VAL A 37 -1.07 3.76 2.13
N TYR A 38 -2.01 4.02 3.05
CA TYR A 38 -3.16 3.14 3.27
C TYR A 38 -3.90 2.86 1.96
N TYR A 39 -4.28 3.92 1.24
CA TYR A 39 -5.11 3.83 0.05
C TYR A 39 -4.40 3.06 -1.07
N TRP A 40 -3.16 3.41 -1.39
CA TRP A 40 -2.45 2.82 -2.52
C TRP A 40 -1.95 1.40 -2.26
N CYS A 41 -1.58 1.05 -1.01
CA CYS A 41 -1.33 -0.35 -0.66
C CYS A 41 -2.62 -1.18 -0.80
N LEU A 42 -3.77 -0.67 -0.34
CA LEU A 42 -5.03 -1.38 -0.50
C LEU A 42 -5.46 -1.50 -1.97
N PHE A 43 -5.21 -0.46 -2.77
CA PHE A 43 -5.46 -0.47 -4.22
C PHE A 43 -4.62 -1.56 -4.91
N LYS A 44 -3.32 -1.64 -4.64
CA LYS A 44 -2.43 -2.70 -5.13
C LYS A 44 -2.92 -4.09 -4.72
N ALA A 45 -3.37 -4.23 -3.47
CA ALA A 45 -3.93 -5.50 -2.99
C ALA A 45 -5.17 -5.94 -3.77
N VAL A 46 -6.03 -4.99 -4.15
CA VAL A 46 -7.23 -5.26 -4.96
C VAL A 46 -6.85 -5.64 -6.37
N GLU A 47 -5.93 -4.90 -7.00
CA GLU A 47 -5.45 -5.19 -8.36
C GLU A 47 -4.85 -6.60 -8.46
N ASP A 48 -3.91 -6.93 -7.56
CA ASP A 48 -3.25 -8.24 -7.53
C ASP A 48 -4.25 -9.37 -7.19
N ALA A 49 -5.20 -9.11 -6.29
CA ALA A 49 -6.23 -10.09 -5.96
C ALA A 49 -7.16 -10.36 -7.15
N MET A 50 -7.55 -9.34 -7.90
CA MET A 50 -8.36 -9.49 -9.11
C MET A 50 -7.63 -10.28 -10.20
N ALA A 51 -6.31 -10.04 -10.36
CA ALA A 51 -5.46 -10.76 -11.29
C ALA A 51 -5.26 -12.24 -10.88
N THR A 52 -5.23 -12.52 -9.58
CA THR A 52 -5.02 -13.88 -9.05
C THR A 52 -6.30 -14.71 -9.04
N ASP A 53 -7.37 -14.19 -8.43
CA ASP A 53 -8.67 -14.87 -8.31
C ASP A 53 -9.79 -13.84 -8.13
N SER A 54 -10.57 -13.64 -9.19
CA SER A 54 -11.77 -12.80 -9.19
C SER A 54 -13.07 -13.61 -9.29
N ALA A 55 -12.99 -14.93 -9.34
CA ALA A 55 -14.12 -15.80 -9.61
C ALA A 55 -14.72 -16.37 -8.32
N SER A 56 -13.87 -16.76 -7.37
CA SER A 56 -14.28 -17.44 -6.14
C SER A 56 -15.16 -16.53 -5.26
N PRO A 57 -16.22 -17.08 -4.62
CA PRO A 57 -17.10 -16.31 -3.73
C PRO A 57 -16.34 -15.59 -2.61
N GLU A 58 -15.33 -16.23 -2.04
CA GLU A 58 -14.53 -15.70 -0.94
C GLU A 58 -13.66 -14.52 -1.40
N ALA A 59 -13.05 -14.64 -2.58
CA ALA A 59 -12.26 -13.57 -3.18
C ALA A 59 -13.14 -12.38 -3.58
N LYS A 60 -14.32 -12.64 -4.16
CA LYS A 60 -15.33 -11.60 -4.45
C LYS A 60 -15.76 -10.84 -3.20
N ASN A 61 -15.95 -11.53 -2.08
CA ASN A 61 -16.29 -10.88 -0.82
C ASN A 61 -15.17 -9.95 -0.35
N PHE A 62 -13.91 -10.40 -0.37
CA PHE A 62 -12.76 -9.55 -0.07
C PHE A 62 -12.69 -8.32 -0.99
N LEU A 63 -12.78 -8.53 -2.31
CA LEU A 63 -12.73 -7.46 -3.31
C LEU A 63 -13.86 -6.44 -3.10
N THR A 64 -15.07 -6.90 -2.82
CA THR A 64 -16.22 -6.03 -2.56
C THR A 64 -15.99 -5.16 -1.33
N VAL A 65 -15.50 -5.73 -0.23
CA VAL A 65 -15.18 -4.97 0.99
C VAL A 65 -14.08 -3.96 0.71
N ALA A 66 -12.98 -4.37 0.09
CA ALA A 66 -11.85 -3.51 -0.20
C ALA A 66 -12.21 -2.34 -1.14
N MET A 67 -12.95 -2.61 -2.22
CA MET A 67 -13.43 -1.57 -3.15
C MET A 67 -14.35 -0.56 -2.46
N ASN A 68 -15.29 -1.03 -1.62
CA ASN A 68 -16.15 -0.14 -0.84
C ASN A 68 -15.34 0.80 0.08
N ILE A 69 -14.27 0.30 0.68
CA ILE A 69 -13.36 1.09 1.51
C ILE A 69 -12.63 2.13 0.65
N LEU A 70 -12.04 1.73 -0.48
CA LEU A 70 -11.36 2.63 -1.41
C LEU A 70 -12.29 3.76 -1.89
N GLU A 71 -13.53 3.44 -2.24
CA GLU A 71 -14.52 4.46 -2.63
C GLU A 71 -14.84 5.45 -1.51
N GLN A 72 -15.01 4.96 -0.28
CA GLN A 72 -15.26 5.83 0.88
C GLN A 72 -14.08 6.76 1.13
N LEU A 73 -12.86 6.24 1.05
CA LEU A 73 -11.64 7.03 1.22
C LEU A 73 -11.51 8.10 0.16
N LYS A 74 -11.74 7.75 -1.11
CA LYS A 74 -11.71 8.71 -2.22
C LYS A 74 -12.77 9.80 -2.06
N LYS A 75 -13.96 9.45 -1.56
CA LYS A 75 -15.04 10.42 -1.29
C LYS A 75 -14.74 11.32 -0.09
N ALA A 76 -14.11 10.79 0.95
CA ALA A 76 -13.77 11.53 2.17
C ALA A 76 -12.52 12.42 2.01
N ASN A 77 -11.62 12.09 1.08
CA ASN A 77 -10.33 12.77 0.90
C ASN A 77 -10.21 13.41 -0.50
N LYS A 78 -11.30 13.98 -1.03
CA LYS A 78 -11.31 14.60 -2.38
C LYS A 78 -10.32 15.76 -2.53
N ASP A 79 -10.07 16.48 -1.44
CA ASP A 79 -9.15 17.60 -1.41
C ASP A 79 -7.68 17.17 -1.28
N ASN A 80 -7.42 15.87 -1.07
CA ASN A 80 -6.07 15.31 -1.04
C ASN A 80 -5.69 14.80 -2.44
N GLU A 81 -4.90 15.58 -3.15
CA GLU A 81 -4.43 15.26 -4.51
C GLU A 81 -3.71 13.91 -4.58
N ALA A 82 -2.99 13.51 -3.52
CA ALA A 82 -2.28 12.24 -3.48
C ALA A 82 -3.19 10.99 -3.48
N ILE A 83 -4.52 11.16 -3.38
CA ILE A 83 -5.50 10.06 -3.47
C ILE A 83 -6.03 9.87 -4.91
N TRP A 84 -5.96 10.89 -5.76
CA TRP A 84 -6.57 10.84 -7.09
C TRP A 84 -5.68 11.31 -8.24
N LEU A 85 -4.54 11.94 -7.94
CA LEU A 85 -3.54 12.36 -8.91
C LEU A 85 -2.28 11.49 -8.77
N ASP A 86 -2.07 10.62 -9.74
CA ASP A 86 -1.02 9.60 -9.73
C ASP A 86 0.38 10.18 -9.51
N VAL A 87 0.71 11.31 -10.14
CA VAL A 87 2.03 11.96 -9.98
C VAL A 87 2.28 12.40 -8.53
N VAL A 88 1.25 12.89 -7.84
CA VAL A 88 1.36 13.33 -6.44
C VAL A 88 1.40 12.11 -5.51
N ALA A 89 0.61 11.08 -5.80
CA ALA A 89 0.64 9.81 -5.10
C ALA A 89 2.04 9.15 -5.17
N GLN A 90 2.59 9.06 -6.38
CA GLN A 90 3.92 8.51 -6.65
C GLN A 90 4.98 9.23 -5.84
N SER A 91 5.04 10.57 -5.91
CA SER A 91 6.00 11.36 -5.14
C SER A 91 5.87 11.13 -3.64
N HIS A 92 4.64 11.07 -3.11
CA HIS A 92 4.42 10.83 -1.67
C HIS A 92 4.87 9.43 -1.23
N ILE A 93 4.57 8.41 -2.02
CA ILE A 93 4.94 7.02 -1.70
C ILE A 93 6.45 6.82 -1.85
N GLU A 94 7.08 7.44 -2.86
CA GLU A 94 8.53 7.44 -3.06
C GLU A 94 9.25 8.08 -1.87
N ASP A 95 8.79 9.24 -1.41
CA ASP A 95 9.32 9.90 -0.22
C ASP A 95 9.25 8.99 1.02
N GLN A 96 8.13 8.28 1.21
CA GLN A 96 7.98 7.35 2.33
C GLN A 96 8.86 6.12 2.21
N ALA A 97 8.96 5.52 1.02
CA ALA A 97 9.85 4.40 0.77
C ALA A 97 11.31 4.80 1.04
N GLN A 98 11.73 5.96 0.54
CA GLN A 98 13.08 6.48 0.72
C GLN A 98 13.42 6.76 2.19
N ARG A 99 12.47 7.29 2.97
CA ARG A 99 12.63 7.51 4.42
C ARG A 99 12.81 6.20 5.17
N LEU A 100 11.98 5.19 4.89
CA LEU A 100 12.09 3.86 5.50
C LEU A 100 13.40 3.18 5.12
N PHE A 101 13.81 3.27 3.86
CA PHE A 101 15.08 2.75 3.38
C PHE A 101 16.26 3.39 4.10
N THR A 102 16.30 4.73 4.13
CA THR A 102 17.39 5.49 4.77
C THR A 102 17.49 5.17 6.26
N TYR A 103 16.35 5.08 6.96
CA TYR A 103 16.30 4.65 8.35
C TYR A 103 16.88 3.25 8.52
N ALA A 104 16.43 2.28 7.71
CA ALA A 104 16.87 0.90 7.82
C ALA A 104 18.36 0.74 7.50
N ASN A 105 18.84 1.40 6.44
CA ASN A 105 20.26 1.39 6.04
C ASN A 105 21.16 2.01 7.12
N SER A 106 20.75 3.12 7.73
CA SER A 106 21.51 3.74 8.83
C SER A 106 21.63 2.81 10.05
N GLN A 107 20.59 2.03 10.36
CA GLN A 107 20.64 1.03 11.44
C GLN A 107 21.57 -0.12 11.07
N ASP A 108 21.52 -0.59 9.83
CA ASP A 108 22.37 -1.65 9.28
C ASP A 108 23.87 -1.25 9.32
N ASP A 109 24.19 -0.05 8.81
CA ASP A 109 25.54 0.54 8.84
C ASP A 109 26.08 0.69 10.27
N SER A 110 25.19 0.93 11.23
CA SER A 110 25.52 1.05 12.66
C SER A 110 25.56 -0.31 13.39
N GLY A 111 25.32 -1.42 12.69
CA GLY A 111 25.25 -2.76 13.27
C GLY A 111 24.05 -3.00 14.20
N GLN A 112 23.00 -2.17 14.13
CA GLN A 112 21.82 -2.23 14.99
C GLN A 112 20.68 -3.05 14.37
N PHE A 113 20.85 -4.38 14.38
CA PHE A 113 19.85 -5.29 13.86
C PHE A 113 18.66 -5.44 14.83
N ASN A 114 17.52 -4.84 14.50
CA ASN A 114 16.33 -4.90 15.32
C ASN A 114 15.05 -5.09 14.48
N GLN A 115 13.94 -5.44 15.15
CA GLN A 115 12.67 -5.67 14.46
C GLN A 115 12.14 -4.43 13.72
N LYS A 116 12.47 -3.21 14.16
CA LYS A 116 12.05 -1.98 13.47
C LYS A 116 12.78 -1.81 12.15
N MET A 117 14.08 -2.08 12.12
CA MET A 117 14.88 -2.10 10.90
C MET A 117 14.32 -3.12 9.89
N MET A 118 14.06 -4.35 10.33
CA MET A 118 13.49 -5.39 9.45
C MET A 118 12.11 -5.01 8.92
N LYS A 119 11.25 -4.42 9.77
CA LYS A 119 9.94 -3.92 9.33
C LYS A 119 10.07 -2.76 8.34
N ALA A 120 11.04 -1.87 8.53
CA ALA A 120 11.27 -0.76 7.61
C ALA A 120 11.71 -1.26 6.22
N PHE A 121 12.67 -2.19 6.14
CA PHE A 121 13.04 -2.82 4.87
C PHE A 121 11.88 -3.58 4.23
N TYR A 122 11.12 -4.34 5.03
CA TYR A 122 9.93 -5.05 4.57
C TYR A 122 8.91 -4.08 3.96
N THR A 123 8.50 -3.04 4.69
CA THR A 123 7.50 -2.07 4.20
C THR A 123 8.03 -1.33 2.99
N CYS A 124 9.28 -0.89 3.02
CA CYS A 124 9.94 -0.22 1.89
C CYS A 124 9.88 -1.06 0.60
N GLY A 125 10.18 -2.36 0.67
CA GLY A 125 10.12 -3.24 -0.49
C GLY A 125 8.72 -3.31 -1.12
N TYR A 126 7.67 -3.42 -0.31
CA TYR A 126 6.30 -3.41 -0.81
C TYR A 126 5.85 -2.03 -1.30
N LEU A 127 6.37 -0.93 -0.74
CA LEU A 127 6.09 0.41 -1.29
C LEU A 127 6.73 0.60 -2.67
N PHE A 128 7.91 0.02 -2.93
CA PHE A 128 8.48 -0.01 -4.28
C PHE A 128 7.64 -0.84 -5.26
N ASP A 129 7.03 -1.95 -4.82
CA ASP A 129 6.09 -2.70 -5.65
C ASP A 129 4.83 -1.87 -5.94
N VAL A 130 4.29 -1.16 -4.95
CA VAL A 130 3.18 -0.19 -5.14
C VAL A 130 3.57 0.90 -6.15
N LEU A 131 4.80 1.41 -6.11
CA LEU A 131 5.28 2.42 -7.07
C LEU A 131 5.27 1.92 -8.52
N SER A 132 5.39 0.60 -8.76
CA SER A 132 5.33 0.03 -10.10
C SER A 132 3.96 0.20 -10.79
N MET A 133 2.89 0.48 -10.02
CA MET A 133 1.55 0.74 -10.57
C MET A 133 1.46 2.06 -11.34
N PHE A 134 2.28 3.06 -10.98
CA PHE A 134 2.23 4.38 -11.61
C PHE A 134 2.93 4.43 -12.97
N GLY A 135 3.40 3.28 -13.48
CA GLY A 135 4.12 3.14 -14.73
C GLY A 135 5.64 3.19 -14.56
N ALA A 136 6.37 2.83 -15.62
CA ALA A 136 7.81 3.09 -15.67
C ALA A 136 8.03 4.62 -15.57
N LEU A 137 9.06 5.03 -14.81
CA LEU A 137 9.67 6.36 -14.95
C LEU A 137 9.70 6.72 -16.44
N ASP A 138 8.86 7.69 -16.81
CA ASP A 138 8.60 8.21 -18.15
C ASP A 138 9.57 7.69 -19.24
N GLU A 139 9.10 6.83 -20.15
CA GLU A 139 9.85 6.44 -21.36
C GLU A 139 10.16 7.67 -22.27
N ASN A 140 9.59 8.84 -21.97
CA ASN A 140 9.97 10.11 -22.60
C ASN A 140 11.31 10.69 -22.09
N ILE A 141 12.02 10.01 -21.19
CA ILE A 141 13.42 10.28 -20.81
C ILE A 141 14.34 9.16 -21.30
N GLN A 142 14.11 8.68 -22.53
CA GLN A 142 15.15 8.01 -23.31
C GLN A 142 15.34 8.79 -24.61
N ALA A 143 16.60 9.18 -24.83
CA ALA A 143 17.08 10.20 -25.74
C ALA A 143 16.82 9.95 -27.23
#